data_AF-A0A955NG28-F1
#
_entry.id   AF-A0A955NG28-F1
#
_cell.length_a   1.000
_cell.length_b   1.000
_cell.length_c   1.000
_cell.angle_alpha   90.00
_cell.angle_beta   90.00
_cell.angle_gamma   90.00
#
_symmetry.space_group_name_H-M   'P 1'
#
loop_
_entity.id
_entity.type
_entity.pdbx_description
1 polymer ?
#
loop_
_entity_poly.entity_id
_entity_poly.type
_entity_poly.pdbx_seq_one_letter_code
_entity_poly.pdbx_strand_id
1 'polypeptide(L)'
;MNENEKSEKEIRDGEHSRRDAETQTVLGIFITVMSIPVLVGTLFAQRSHAMVVNVVAGLALLAVGVIMMVAGIRGTKKLSK
;
A
#
# COMPACT_ATOMS: atom_id res chain seq x y z
N MET A 1 6.39 -22.72 31.80
CA MET A 1 6.38 -22.25 30.40
C MET A 1 7.81 -22.33 29.93
N ASN A 2 8.12 -23.25 29.02
CA ASN A 2 9.50 -23.56 28.62
C ASN A 2 10.09 -22.43 27.77
N GLU A 3 11.37 -22.11 27.94
CA GLU A 3 12.08 -21.11 27.13
C GLU A 3 12.02 -21.42 25.62
N ASN A 4 11.90 -22.71 25.27
CA ASN A 4 11.75 -23.17 23.89
C ASN A 4 10.41 -22.74 23.25
N GLU A 5 9.30 -22.78 24.01
CA GLU A 5 7.98 -22.36 23.50
C GLU A 5 7.88 -20.84 23.31
N LYS A 6 8.65 -20.08 24.10
CA LYS A 6 8.70 -18.62 23.99
C LYS A 6 9.45 -18.17 22.73
N SER A 7 10.56 -18.83 22.44
CA SER A 7 11.37 -18.60 21.23
C SER A 7 10.59 -18.92 19.94
N GLU A 8 9.86 -20.05 19.91
CA GLU A 8 9.05 -20.42 18.75
C GLU A 8 7.91 -19.43 18.47
N LYS A 9 7.25 -18.91 19.50
CA LYS A 9 6.20 -17.89 19.33
C LYS A 9 6.76 -16.58 18.78
N GLU A 10 7.88 -16.12 19.32
CA GLU A 10 8.51 -14.87 18.91
C GLU A 10 8.98 -14.91 17.44
N ILE A 11 9.53 -16.04 17.00
CA ILE A 11 9.91 -16.26 15.59
C ILE A 11 8.67 -16.24 14.68
N ARG A 12 7.60 -16.93 15.07
CA ARG A 12 6.35 -16.99 14.29
C ARG A 12 5.68 -15.62 14.17
N ASP A 13 5.62 -14.87 15.26
CA ASP A 13 5.04 -13.51 15.27
C ASP A 13 5.86 -12.54 14.41
N GLY A 14 7.19 -12.68 14.42
CA GLY A 14 8.09 -11.94 13.54
C GLY A 14 7.89 -12.29 12.05
N GLU A 15 7.72 -13.58 11.72
CA GLU A 15 7.47 -14.03 10.35
C GLU A 15 6.11 -13.54 9.82
N HIS A 16 5.06 -13.59 10.65
CA HIS A 16 3.73 -13.06 10.31
C HIS A 16 3.79 -11.55 10.04
N SER A 17 4.41 -10.79 10.94
CA SER A 17 4.54 -9.33 10.79
C SER A 17 5.30 -8.93 9.52
N ARG A 18 6.28 -9.75 9.09
CA ARG A 18 7.04 -9.51 7.87
C ARG A 18 6.22 -9.79 6.61
N ARG A 19 5.45 -10.88 6.59
CA ARG A 19 4.54 -11.22 5.47
C ARG A 19 3.43 -10.17 5.32
N ASP A 20 2.91 -9.64 6.41
CA ASP A 20 1.90 -8.58 6.38
C ASP A 20 2.48 -7.29 5.78
N ALA A 21 3.70 -6.92 6.15
CA ALA A 21 4.38 -5.75 5.61
C ALA A 21 4.72 -5.90 4.10
N GLU A 22 5.12 -7.09 3.66
CA GLU A 22 5.32 -7.40 2.23
C GLU A 22 3.99 -7.29 1.47
N THR A 23 2.92 -7.89 1.98
CA THR A 23 1.58 -7.84 1.37
C THR A 23 1.06 -6.41 1.27
N GLN A 24 1.20 -5.61 2.33
CA GLN A 24 0.81 -4.21 2.34
C GLN A 24 1.57 -3.39 1.30
N THR A 25 2.87 -3.67 1.11
CA THR A 25 3.69 -3.00 0.10
C THR A 25 3.22 -3.36 -1.31
N VAL A 26 2.96 -4.64 -1.59
CA VAL A 26 2.44 -5.11 -2.89
C VAL A 26 1.07 -4.48 -3.18
N LEU A 27 0.18 -4.43 -2.19
CA LEU A 27 -1.13 -3.80 -2.32
C LEU A 27 -1.02 -2.30 -2.61
N GLY A 28 -0.12 -1.60 -1.93
CA GLY A 28 0.15 -0.17 -2.17
C GLY A 28 0.65 0.09 -3.60
N ILE A 29 1.55 -0.74 -4.11
CA ILE A 29 2.03 -0.67 -5.51
C ILE A 29 0.87 -0.90 -6.47
N PHE A 30 0.04 -1.93 -6.24
CA PHE A 30 -1.10 -2.26 -7.09
C PHE A 30 -2.10 -1.11 -7.19
N ILE A 31 -2.49 -0.51 -6.06
CA ILE A 31 -3.40 0.64 -6.01
C ILE A 31 -2.79 1.85 -6.73
N THR A 32 -1.49 2.08 -6.56
CA THR A 32 -0.76 3.16 -7.25
C THR A 32 -0.79 2.97 -8.76
N VAL A 33 -0.55 1.75 -9.27
CA VAL A 33 -0.64 1.45 -10.70
C VAL A 33 -2.06 1.65 -11.23
N MET A 34 -3.09 1.25 -10.48
CA MET A 34 -4.50 1.47 -10.84
C MET A 34 -4.90 2.96 -10.89
N SER A 35 -4.17 3.84 -10.18
CA SER A 35 -4.42 5.29 -10.26
C SER A 35 -4.00 5.90 -11.60
N ILE A 36 -3.03 5.30 -12.32
CA ILE A 36 -2.52 5.78 -13.61
C ILE A 36 -3.62 5.87 -14.67
N PRO A 37 -4.40 4.82 -14.98
CA PRO A 37 -5.45 4.90 -15.98
C PRO A 37 -6.56 5.90 -15.61
N VAL A 38 -6.82 6.12 -14.32
CA VAL A 38 -7.77 7.16 -13.87
C VAL A 38 -7.24 8.56 -14.18
N LEU A 39 -5.95 8.81 -13.92
CA LEU A 39 -5.29 10.07 -14.29
C LEU A 39 -5.23 10.24 -15.82
N VAL A 40 -4.94 9.19 -16.58
CA VAL A 40 -4.97 9.23 -18.05
C VAL A 40 -6.38 9.52 -18.57
N GLY A 41 -7.42 8.91 -18.00
CA GLY A 41 -8.82 9.19 -18.34
C GLY A 41 -9.23 10.64 -18.06
N THR A 42 -8.50 11.35 -17.20
CA THR A 42 -8.66 12.79 -16.98
C THR A 42 -8.21 13.60 -18.21
N LEU A 43 -7.12 13.20 -18.86
CA LEU A 43 -6.55 13.89 -20.03
C LEU A 43 -7.44 13.78 -21.28
N PHE A 44 -8.25 12.72 -21.37
CA PHE A 44 -9.18 12.50 -22.48
C PHE A 44 -10.61 13.02 -22.22
N ALA A 45 -10.88 13.58 -21.03
CA ALA A 45 -12.20 14.07 -20.69
C ALA A 45 -12.51 15.43 -21.37
N GLN A 46 -13.39 15.43 -22.37
CA GLN A 46 -13.82 16.66 -23.06
C GLN A 46 -14.89 17.47 -22.31
N ARG A 47 -15.54 16.87 -21.30
CA ARG A 47 -16.60 17.51 -20.49
C ARG A 47 -16.01 17.97 -19.16
N SER A 48 -16.17 19.25 -18.82
CA SER A 48 -15.62 19.88 -17.60
C SER A 48 -16.03 19.14 -16.32
N HIS A 49 -17.26 18.63 -16.26
CA HIS A 49 -17.75 17.87 -15.10
C HIS A 49 -17.07 16.50 -14.95
N ALA A 50 -16.77 15.82 -16.06
CA ALA A 50 -16.07 14.53 -16.03
C ALA A 50 -14.59 14.71 -15.67
N MET A 51 -13.98 15.81 -16.11
CA MET A 51 -12.60 16.15 -15.76
C MET A 51 -12.43 16.34 -14.25
N VAL A 52 -13.30 17.12 -13.59
CA VAL A 52 -13.22 17.36 -12.13
C VAL A 52 -13.35 16.06 -11.35
N VAL A 53 -14.31 15.20 -11.70
CA VAL A 53 -14.51 13.91 -11.03
C VAL A 53 -13.30 12.99 -11.21
N ASN A 54 -12.73 12.92 -12.42
CA ASN A 54 -11.55 12.11 -12.68
C ASN A 54 -10.30 12.62 -11.96
N VAL A 55 -10.10 13.95 -11.87
CA VAL A 55 -9.02 14.55 -11.06
C VAL A 55 -9.16 14.16 -9.60
N VAL A 56 -10.35 14.34 -9.01
CA VAL A 56 -10.58 14.06 -7.59
C VAL A 56 -10.41 12.57 -7.29
N ALA A 57 -10.98 11.69 -8.13
CA ALA A 57 -10.84 10.25 -7.99
C ALA A 57 -9.38 9.79 -8.16
N GLY A 58 -8.67 10.33 -9.16
CA GLY A 58 -7.26 10.03 -9.42
C GLY A 58 -6.36 10.47 -8.27
N LEU A 59 -6.55 11.68 -7.73
CA LEU A 59 -5.81 12.18 -6.58
C LEU A 59 -6.09 11.38 -5.31
N ALA A 60 -7.35 11.01 -5.06
CA ALA A 60 -7.70 10.18 -3.91
C ALA A 60 -7.06 8.79 -3.98
N LEU A 61 -7.13 8.13 -5.14
CA LEU A 61 -6.49 6.82 -5.38
C LEU A 61 -4.96 6.91 -5.25
N LEU A 62 -4.35 7.95 -5.81
CA LEU A 62 -2.91 8.16 -5.72
C LEU A 62 -2.48 8.42 -4.27
N ALA A 63 -3.22 9.25 -3.51
CA ALA A 63 -2.95 9.49 -2.11
C ALA A 63 -3.02 8.20 -1.28
N VAL A 64 -4.06 7.39 -1.47
CA VAL A 64 -4.22 6.10 -0.77
C VAL A 64 -3.09 5.14 -1.14
N GLY A 65 -2.78 4.99 -2.43
CA GLY A 65 -1.71 4.12 -2.91
C GLY A 65 -0.34 4.51 -2.33
N VAL A 66 0.00 5.81 -2.37
CA VAL A 66 1.25 6.34 -1.82
C VAL A 66 1.33 6.14 -0.31
N ILE A 67 0.25 6.42 0.44
CA ILE A 67 0.23 6.22 1.89
C ILE A 67 0.47 4.74 2.23
N MET A 68 -0.21 3.82 1.56
CA MET A 68 -0.04 2.38 1.80
C MET A 68 1.37 1.91 1.45
N MET A 69 1.93 2.37 0.32
CA MET A 69 3.28 2.04 -0.11
C MET A 69 4.32 2.55 0.90
N VAL A 70 4.23 3.82 1.32
CA VAL A 70 5.15 4.42 2.29
C VAL A 70 5.02 3.75 3.66
N ALA A 71 3.81 3.41 4.10
CA ALA A 71 3.59 2.69 5.35
C ALA A 71 4.18 1.28 5.30
N GLY A 72 4.00 0.55 4.19
CA GLY A 72 4.59 -0.78 3.99
C GLY A 72 6.13 -0.75 4.00
N ILE A 73 6.75 0.19 3.28
CA ILE A 73 8.22 0.37 3.26
C ILE A 73 8.75 0.75 4.65
N ARG A 74 8.04 1.59 5.40
CA ARG A 74 8.44 1.95 6.77
C ARG A 74 8.30 0.78 7.73
N GLY A 75 7.26 -0.04 7.58
CA GLY A 75 7.06 -1.28 8.34
C GLY A 75 8.18 -2.29 8.09
N THR A 76 8.49 -2.59 6.83
CA THR A 76 9.57 -3.53 6.47
C THR A 76 10.94 -3.06 6.96
N LYS A 77 11.25 -1.76 6.87
CA LYS A 77 12.49 -1.21 7.44
C LYS A 77 12.58 -1.33 8.96
N LYS A 78 11.44 -1.25 9.67
CA LYS A 78 11.39 -1.36 11.14
C LYS A 78 11.55 -2.81 11.61
N LEU A 79 11.16 -3.79 10.79
CA LEU A 79 11.36 -5.22 11.04
C LEU A 79 12.73 -5.76 10.60
N SER A 80 13.49 -5.01 9.82
CA SER A 80 14.82 -5.40 9.32
C SER A 80 15.98 -4.91 10.21
N LYS A 81 15.70 -4.25 11.33
CA LYS A 81 16.69 -3.66 12.25
C LYS A 81 16.55 -4.28 13.62
#